data_AF-A0A7Y1VRV1-F1
#
_entry.id   AF-A0A7Y1VRV1-F1
#
_cell.length_a   1.000
_cell.length_b   1.000
_cell.length_c   1.000
_cell.angle_alpha   90.00
_cell.angle_beta   90.00
_cell.angle_gamma   90.00
#
_symmetry.space_group_name_H-M   'P 1'
#
loop_
_entity.id
_entity.type
_entity.pdbx_description
1 polymer ?
#
loop_
_entity_poly.entity_id
_entity_poly.type
_entity_poly.pdbx_seq_one_letter_code
_entity_poly.pdbx_strand_id
1 'polypeptide(L)'
;MEEVKHQPIEAKVKAISKLQKRDNRGIQSFMRSLSKNHYTLLVSIDRKSRTIITVISLVLTLSIGVIMVQADDLSASMLLRHGILSLFCLVSLFYAIAAINPHKTHGVASLDGIRKGDGSFLYFGNFRHQPLKVYLEEMNEVMNNGQRMYDAMLTDIYYLGAEIAHRNRYLRISLLIFAIGMTISLALGIGMRILYDS
;
A
#
# COMPACT_ATOMS: atom_id res chain seq x y z
N MET A 1 -46.60 34.07 -9.96
CA MET A 1 -45.70 34.71 -8.99
C MET A 1 -45.72 33.84 -7.74
N GLU A 2 -44.73 32.97 -7.62
CA GLU A 2 -44.63 32.03 -6.50
C GLU A 2 -43.78 32.68 -5.41
N GLU A 3 -44.39 32.94 -4.26
CA GLU A 3 -43.78 33.59 -3.11
C GLU A 3 -42.65 32.71 -2.57
N VAL A 4 -41.40 33.11 -2.82
CA VAL A 4 -40.23 32.47 -2.23
C VAL A 4 -40.21 32.80 -0.74
N LYS A 5 -40.80 31.91 0.05
CA LYS A 5 -40.83 31.94 1.52
C LYS A 5 -39.40 32.00 2.05
N HIS A 6 -38.92 33.19 2.36
CA HIS A 6 -37.63 33.41 3.02
C HIS A 6 -37.65 32.70 4.38
N GLN A 7 -37.04 31.51 4.45
CA GLN A 7 -36.71 30.90 5.74
C GLN A 7 -35.86 31.90 6.53
N PRO A 8 -36.19 32.18 7.80
CA PRO A 8 -35.53 33.23 8.57
C PRO A 8 -34.05 32.88 8.70
N ILE A 9 -33.20 33.86 8.38
CA ILE A 9 -31.73 33.76 8.40
C ILE A 9 -31.25 33.23 9.77
N GLU A 10 -31.98 33.53 10.84
CA GLU A 10 -31.77 33.02 12.19
C GLU A 10 -31.82 31.49 12.30
N ALA A 11 -32.70 30.82 11.56
CA ALA A 11 -32.78 29.35 11.54
C ALA A 11 -31.56 28.72 10.85
N LYS A 12 -31.06 29.36 9.77
CA LYS A 12 -29.82 28.95 9.10
C LYS A 12 -28.60 29.22 9.97
N VAL A 13 -28.51 30.37 10.64
CA VAL A 13 -27.42 30.71 11.56
C VAL A 13 -27.41 29.77 12.77
N LYS A 14 -28.58 29.37 13.29
CA LYS A 14 -28.70 28.39 14.38
C LYS A 14 -28.38 26.95 13.93
N ALA A 15 -28.61 26.62 12.66
CA ALA A 15 -28.19 25.35 12.06
C ALA A 15 -26.68 25.32 11.79
N ILE A 16 -26.09 26.42 11.31
CA ILE A 16 -24.66 26.59 11.11
C ILE A 16 -23.90 26.60 12.44
N SER A 17 -24.44 27.25 13.48
CA SER A 17 -23.84 27.21 14.83
C SER A 17 -24.00 25.85 15.53
N LYS A 18 -25.07 25.11 15.23
CA LYS A 18 -25.21 23.69 15.60
C LYS A 18 -24.23 22.79 14.84
N LEU A 19 -23.90 23.10 13.58
CA LEU A 19 -22.83 22.45 12.81
C LEU A 19 -21.44 22.81 13.34
N GLN A 20 -21.26 24.03 13.88
CA GLN A 20 -20.01 24.47 14.53
C GLN A 20 -19.76 23.84 15.90
N LYS A 21 -20.80 23.38 16.60
CA LYS A 21 -20.61 22.46 17.73
C LYS A 21 -20.08 21.16 17.15
N ARG A 22 -18.75 20.97 17.21
CA ARG A 22 -18.05 19.70 16.92
C ARG A 22 -18.94 18.54 17.37
N ASP A 23 -19.57 17.86 16.42
CA ASP A 23 -20.32 16.65 16.73
C ASP A 23 -19.29 15.57 17.03
N ASN A 24 -18.95 15.42 18.31
CA ASN A 24 -17.96 14.45 18.77
C ASN A 24 -18.33 13.02 18.33
N ARG A 25 -19.62 12.71 18.17
CA ARG A 25 -20.06 11.39 17.67
C ARG A 25 -19.85 11.26 16.16
N GLY A 26 -20.12 12.32 15.40
CA GLY A 26 -19.82 12.41 13.98
C GLY A 26 -18.32 12.26 13.70
N ILE A 27 -17.48 12.95 14.46
CA ILE A 27 -16.01 12.86 14.36
C ILE A 27 -15.53 11.46 14.71
N GLN A 28 -16.01 10.86 15.80
CA GLN A 28 -15.63 9.50 16.19
C GLN A 28 -16.03 8.47 15.12
N SER A 29 -17.23 8.61 14.55
CA SER A 29 -17.73 7.73 13.49
C SER A 29 -16.91 7.89 12.21
N PHE A 30 -16.59 9.13 11.84
CA PHE A 30 -15.72 9.43 10.71
C PHE A 30 -14.31 8.85 10.90
N MET A 31 -13.69 9.06 12.06
CA MET A 31 -12.37 8.51 12.40
C MET A 31 -12.37 6.98 12.32
N ARG A 32 -13.36 6.31 12.91
CA ARG A 32 -13.51 4.85 12.82
C ARG A 32 -13.64 4.38 11.36
N SER A 33 -14.45 5.08 10.56
CA SER A 33 -14.63 4.75 9.14
C SER A 33 -13.34 4.94 8.34
N LEU A 34 -12.64 6.06 8.56
CA LEU A 34 -11.41 6.42 7.87
C LEU A 34 -10.27 5.43 8.17
N SER A 35 -10.07 5.09 9.45
CA SER A 35 -9.08 4.09 9.85
C SER A 35 -9.40 2.72 9.24
N LYS A 36 -10.67 2.30 9.31
CA LYS A 36 -11.11 1.03 8.71
C LYS A 36 -10.88 1.01 7.20
N ASN A 37 -11.15 2.12 6.51
CA ASN A 37 -10.94 2.23 5.07
C ASN A 37 -9.46 2.10 4.70
N HIS A 38 -8.56 2.84 5.35
CA HIS A 38 -7.12 2.75 5.09
C HIS A 38 -6.55 1.35 5.39
N TYR A 39 -6.95 0.75 6.51
CA TYR A 39 -6.55 -0.62 6.82
C TYR A 39 -7.06 -1.62 5.76
N THR A 40 -8.31 -1.45 5.31
CA THR A 40 -8.88 -2.29 4.24
C THR A 40 -8.11 -2.11 2.92
N LEU A 41 -7.70 -0.89 2.58
CA LEU A 41 -6.87 -0.60 1.42
C LEU A 41 -5.49 -1.26 1.53
N LEU A 42 -4.85 -1.19 2.70
CA LEU A 42 -3.59 -1.88 2.97
C LEU A 42 -3.73 -3.39 2.76
N VAL A 43 -4.74 -4.01 3.39
CA VAL A 43 -5.02 -5.45 3.23
C VAL A 43 -5.31 -5.81 1.77
N SER A 44 -6.00 -4.94 1.03
CA SER A 44 -6.24 -5.15 -0.41
C SER A 44 -4.93 -5.15 -1.21
N ILE A 45 -3.99 -4.25 -0.92
CA ILE A 45 -2.67 -4.23 -1.55
C ILE A 45 -1.90 -5.50 -1.22
N ASP A 46 -1.85 -5.91 0.05
CA ASP A 46 -1.14 -7.12 0.46
C ASP A 46 -1.73 -8.37 -0.22
N ARG A 47 -3.06 -8.43 -0.37
CA ARG A 47 -3.73 -9.48 -1.14
C ARG A 47 -3.32 -9.46 -2.61
N LYS A 48 -3.32 -8.30 -3.26
CA LYS A 48 -2.87 -8.16 -4.67
C LYS A 48 -1.43 -8.62 -4.86
N SER A 49 -0.52 -8.21 -3.97
CA SER A 49 0.88 -8.63 -4.00
C SER A 49 1.02 -10.14 -3.88
N ARG A 50 0.29 -10.79 -2.96
CA ARG A 50 0.30 -12.26 -2.84
C ARG A 50 -0.16 -12.94 -4.11
N THR A 51 -1.27 -12.51 -4.71
CA THR A 51 -1.76 -13.06 -5.98
C THR A 51 -0.73 -12.90 -7.10
N ILE A 52 -0.09 -11.73 -7.20
CA ILE A 52 0.94 -11.44 -8.22
C ILE A 52 2.16 -12.34 -8.03
N ILE A 53 2.64 -12.51 -6.79
CA ILE A 53 3.75 -13.43 -6.48
C ILE A 53 3.40 -14.85 -6.90
N THR A 54 2.21 -15.34 -6.57
CA THR A 54 1.77 -16.69 -6.96
C THR A 54 1.80 -16.86 -8.47
N VAL A 55 1.25 -15.92 -9.23
CA VAL A 55 1.24 -15.98 -10.70
C VAL A 55 2.66 -15.96 -11.28
N ILE A 56 3.52 -15.05 -10.81
CA ILE A 56 4.92 -14.99 -11.26
C ILE A 56 5.66 -16.29 -10.94
N SER A 57 5.48 -16.85 -9.74
CA SER A 57 6.11 -18.12 -9.36
C SER A 57 5.62 -19.29 -10.20
N LEU A 58 4.33 -19.32 -10.56
CA LEU A 58 3.76 -20.38 -11.39
C LEU A 58 4.35 -20.32 -12.81
N VAL A 59 4.42 -19.13 -13.40
CA VAL A 59 5.02 -18.93 -14.72
C VAL A 59 6.51 -19.27 -14.72
N LEU A 60 7.24 -18.86 -13.67
CA LEU A 60 8.65 -19.19 -13.50
C LEU A 60 8.87 -20.71 -13.40
N THR A 61 8.10 -21.41 -12.56
CA THR A 61 8.17 -22.87 -12.41
C THR A 61 7.88 -23.58 -13.72
N LEU A 62 6.85 -23.15 -14.47
CA LEU A 62 6.55 -23.73 -15.79
C LEU A 62 7.66 -23.48 -16.80
N SER A 63 8.21 -22.26 -16.84
CA SER A 63 9.28 -21.90 -17.77
C SER A 63 10.56 -22.71 -17.51
N ILE A 64 10.94 -22.89 -16.24
CA ILE A 64 12.07 -23.73 -15.85
C ILE A 64 11.77 -25.20 -16.14
N GLY A 65 10.56 -25.67 -15.85
CA GLY A 65 10.14 -27.04 -16.15
C GLY A 65 10.31 -27.41 -17.63
N VAL A 66 9.96 -26.48 -18.53
CA VAL A 66 10.17 -26.64 -19.97
C VAL A 66 11.66 -26.77 -20.32
N ILE A 67 12.52 -25.90 -19.76
CA ILE A 67 13.98 -25.97 -19.97
C ILE A 67 14.53 -27.31 -19.48
N MET A 68 14.07 -27.79 -18.32
CA MET A 68 14.56 -29.04 -17.72
C MET A 68 14.11 -30.29 -18.48
N VAL A 69 12.85 -30.34 -18.91
CA VAL A 69 12.29 -31.50 -19.62
C VAL A 69 12.88 -31.63 -21.03
N GLN A 70 13.14 -30.51 -21.70
CA GLN A 70 13.69 -30.48 -23.05
C GLN A 70 15.20 -30.18 -23.05
N ALA A 71 15.90 -30.44 -21.94
CA ALA A 71 17.31 -30.09 -21.79
C ALA A 71 18.21 -30.76 -22.85
N ASP A 72 17.90 -32.00 -23.24
CA ASP A 72 18.69 -32.77 -24.21
C ASP A 72 18.49 -32.29 -25.66
N ASP A 73 17.32 -31.75 -25.99
CA ASP A 73 16.94 -31.21 -27.33
C ASP A 73 16.80 -29.68 -27.32
N LEU A 74 17.45 -29.01 -26.36
CA LEU A 74 17.22 -27.58 -26.14
C LEU A 74 17.88 -26.74 -27.22
N SER A 75 17.10 -26.34 -28.23
CA SER A 75 17.55 -25.37 -29.22
C SER A 75 17.95 -24.05 -28.55
N ALA A 76 18.98 -23.39 -29.08
CA ALA A 76 19.46 -22.10 -28.57
C ALA A 76 18.36 -21.02 -28.52
N SER A 77 17.41 -21.07 -29.47
CA SER A 77 16.27 -20.15 -29.53
C SER A 77 15.25 -20.39 -28.41
N MET A 78 15.06 -21.65 -28.01
CA MET A 78 14.17 -22.03 -26.91
C MET A 78 14.77 -21.67 -25.55
N LEU A 79 16.07 -21.93 -25.37
CA LEU A 79 16.81 -21.49 -24.18
C LEU A 79 16.77 -19.96 -24.06
N LEU A 80 16.99 -19.23 -25.16
CA LEU A 80 16.95 -17.76 -25.15
C LEU A 80 15.57 -17.24 -24.73
N ARG A 81 14.49 -17.79 -25.31
CA ARG A 81 13.11 -17.38 -25.01
C ARG A 81 12.74 -17.62 -23.54
N HIS A 82 12.89 -18.85 -23.07
CA HIS A 82 12.53 -19.22 -21.69
C HIS A 82 13.50 -18.64 -20.66
N GLY A 83 14.77 -18.43 -21.02
CA GLY A 83 15.77 -17.77 -20.20
C GLY A 83 15.45 -16.29 -19.97
N ILE A 84 15.10 -15.56 -21.04
CA ILE A 84 14.66 -14.16 -20.94
C ILE A 84 13.39 -14.07 -20.08
N LEU A 85 12.39 -14.91 -20.33
CA LEU A 85 11.17 -14.92 -19.53
C LEU A 85 11.45 -15.16 -18.05
N SER A 86 12.30 -16.14 -17.74
CA SER A 86 12.66 -16.49 -16.36
C SER A 86 13.41 -15.36 -15.67
N LEU A 87 14.32 -14.69 -16.37
CA LEU A 87 15.05 -13.52 -15.86
C LEU A 87 14.08 -12.38 -15.49
N PHE A 88 13.17 -12.03 -16.38
CA PHE A 88 12.16 -11.00 -16.10
C PHE A 88 11.21 -11.39 -14.97
N CYS A 89 10.83 -12.67 -14.88
CA CYS A 89 10.04 -13.19 -13.76
C CYS A 89 10.78 -13.05 -12.43
N LEU A 90 12.09 -13.34 -12.39
CA LEU A 90 12.91 -13.17 -11.19
C LEU A 90 13.01 -11.71 -10.76
N VAL A 91 13.27 -10.80 -11.71
CA VAL A 91 13.32 -9.35 -11.42
C VAL A 91 11.96 -8.87 -10.94
N SER A 92 10.88 -9.27 -11.59
CA SER A 92 9.53 -8.90 -11.18
C SER A 92 9.17 -9.43 -9.79
N LEU A 93 9.56 -10.68 -9.48
CA LEU A 93 9.37 -11.32 -8.18
C LEU A 93 10.09 -10.56 -7.08
N PHE A 94 11.33 -10.10 -7.33
CA PHE A 94 12.08 -9.27 -6.40
C PHE A 94 11.30 -7.99 -6.04
N TYR A 95 10.75 -7.28 -7.03
CA TYR A 95 9.93 -6.09 -6.78
C TYR A 95 8.61 -6.41 -6.06
N ALA A 96 7.98 -7.55 -6.37
CA ALA A 96 6.74 -7.98 -5.72
C ALA A 96 6.97 -8.29 -4.23
N ILE A 97 8.08 -8.97 -3.90
CA ILE A 97 8.48 -9.24 -2.51
C ILE A 97 8.85 -7.94 -1.80
N ALA A 98 9.59 -7.05 -2.46
CA ALA A 98 9.93 -5.74 -1.91
C ALA A 98 8.68 -4.88 -1.59
N ALA A 99 7.57 -5.06 -2.32
CA ALA A 99 6.31 -4.38 -2.03
C ALA A 99 5.62 -4.86 -0.75
N ILE A 100 5.92 -6.07 -0.27
CA ILE A 100 5.35 -6.66 0.97
C ILE A 100 6.24 -6.36 2.17
N ASN A 101 7.54 -6.12 1.95
CA ASN A 101 8.45 -5.79 3.03
C ASN A 101 7.99 -4.50 3.75
N PRO A 102 7.81 -4.54 5.09
CA PRO A 102 7.47 -3.36 5.85
C PRO A 102 8.61 -2.35 5.69
N HIS A 103 8.31 -1.17 5.13
CA HIS A 103 9.33 -0.16 4.89
C HIS A 103 9.79 0.45 6.22
N LYS A 104 11.04 0.95 6.26
CA LYS A 104 11.63 1.51 7.48
C LYS A 104 10.73 2.60 8.06
N THR A 105 10.36 2.37 9.31
CA THR A 105 9.65 3.25 10.23
C THR A 105 9.87 4.72 9.92
N HIS A 106 8.83 5.41 9.45
CA HIS A 106 8.87 6.86 9.35
C HIS A 106 8.65 7.48 10.73
N GLY A 107 9.58 8.36 11.08
CA GLY A 107 9.55 9.16 12.29
C GLY A 107 10.33 8.53 13.43
N VAL A 108 11.66 8.67 13.44
CA VAL A 108 12.38 8.64 14.72
C VAL A 108 11.81 9.82 15.51
N ALA A 109 10.81 9.55 16.32
CA ALA A 109 10.25 10.54 17.22
C ALA A 109 11.32 10.74 18.31
N SER A 110 12.28 11.62 18.03
CA SER A 110 13.11 12.19 19.09
C SER A 110 12.16 12.74 20.14
N LEU A 111 12.44 12.51 21.42
CA LEU A 111 11.72 13.08 22.57
C LEU A 111 11.42 14.59 22.41
N ASP A 112 12.24 15.32 21.64
CA ASP A 112 12.06 16.73 21.33
C ASP A 112 11.03 17.02 20.21
N GLY A 113 10.90 16.16 19.20
CA GLY A 113 9.85 16.29 18.16
C GLY A 113 8.46 15.90 18.68
N ILE A 114 8.45 15.05 19.70
CA ILE A 114 7.28 14.59 20.43
C ILE A 114 6.62 15.74 21.21
N ARG A 115 7.41 16.56 21.92
CA ARG A 115 6.90 17.76 22.63
C ARG A 115 6.34 18.83 21.70
N LYS A 116 6.73 18.81 20.42
CA LYS A 116 6.29 19.78 19.39
C LYS A 116 5.07 19.33 18.59
N GLY A 117 4.62 18.08 18.76
CA GLY A 117 3.41 17.55 18.10
C GLY A 117 3.62 16.95 16.71
N ASP A 118 4.87 16.68 16.31
CA ASP A 118 5.21 16.31 14.93
C ASP A 118 5.25 14.79 14.65
N GLY A 119 5.01 13.94 15.65
CA GLY A 119 5.06 12.48 15.52
C GLY A 119 3.91 11.76 16.23
N SER A 120 3.33 10.75 15.60
CA SER A 120 2.33 9.88 16.25
C SER A 120 3.01 8.89 17.19
N PHE A 121 2.74 9.02 18.49
CA PHE A 121 3.12 8.03 19.52
C PHE A 121 2.53 6.64 19.26
N LEU A 122 1.38 6.60 18.59
CA LEU A 122 0.63 5.37 18.30
C LEU A 122 1.26 4.54 17.19
N TYR A 123 2.22 5.10 16.45
CA TYR A 123 2.90 4.37 15.39
C TYR A 123 3.79 3.27 15.97
N PHE A 124 3.57 2.03 15.51
CA PHE A 124 4.28 0.83 15.96
C PHE A 124 5.80 0.92 15.90
N GLY A 125 6.35 1.65 14.92
CA GLY A 125 7.78 1.88 14.83
C GLY A 125 8.37 2.69 15.98
N ASN A 126 7.57 3.54 16.61
CA ASN A 126 8.02 4.55 17.57
C ASN A 126 7.97 4.01 19.00
N PHE A 127 6.91 3.27 19.35
CA PHE A 127 6.79 2.72 20.69
C PHE A 127 7.49 1.36 20.90
N ARG A 128 7.86 0.64 19.84
CA ARG A 128 8.53 -0.68 19.96
C ARG A 128 9.84 -0.61 20.77
N HIS A 129 10.53 0.53 20.73
CA HIS A 129 11.79 0.75 21.44
C HIS A 129 11.64 1.56 22.74
N GLN A 130 10.41 1.91 23.14
CA GLN A 130 10.10 2.70 24.33
C GLN A 130 9.97 1.80 25.58
N PRO A 131 10.50 2.21 26.76
CA PRO A 131 10.21 1.52 28.02
C PRO A 131 8.73 1.58 28.35
N LEU A 132 8.17 0.49 28.89
CA LEU A 132 6.73 0.38 29.23
C LEU A 132 6.22 1.55 30.08
N LYS A 133 7.03 2.03 31.04
CA LYS A 133 6.66 3.14 31.91
C LYS A 133 6.40 4.43 31.13
N VAL A 134 7.26 4.73 30.16
CA VAL A 134 7.14 5.93 29.31
C VAL A 134 5.92 5.80 28.40
N TYR A 135 5.73 4.63 27.78
CA TYR A 135 4.56 4.35 26.96
C TYR A 135 3.23 4.56 27.73
N LEU A 136 3.14 4.07 28.97
CA LEU A 136 1.93 4.25 29.79
C LEU A 136 1.67 5.71 30.14
N GLU A 137 2.71 6.49 30.40
CA GLU A 137 2.59 7.93 30.71
C GLU A 137 2.10 8.72 29.50
N GLU A 138 2.70 8.49 28.34
CA GLU A 138 2.31 9.12 27.07
C GLU A 138 0.87 8.74 26.65
N MET A 139 0.50 7.46 26.77
CA MET A 139 -0.87 7.03 26.46
C MET A 139 -1.90 7.66 27.40
N ASN A 140 -1.60 7.80 28.68
CA ASN A 140 -2.49 8.52 29.60
C ASN A 140 -2.64 9.99 29.22
N GLU A 141 -1.57 10.67 28.82
CA GLU A 141 -1.63 12.06 28.37
C GLU A 141 -2.48 12.22 27.09
N VAL A 142 -2.34 11.30 26.13
CA VAL A 142 -3.14 11.29 24.90
C VAL A 142 -4.62 10.98 25.20
N MET A 143 -4.92 10.01 26.06
CA MET A 143 -6.30 9.67 26.44
C MET A 143 -7.01 10.81 27.19
N ASN A 144 -6.27 11.57 28.01
CA ASN A 144 -6.81 12.69 28.77
C ASN A 144 -6.98 13.97 27.93
N ASN A 145 -6.36 14.07 26.75
CA ASN A 145 -6.47 15.20 25.84
C ASN A 145 -7.08 14.79 24.49
N GLY A 146 -8.39 14.99 24.35
CA GLY A 146 -9.13 14.61 23.15
C GLY A 146 -8.61 15.24 21.84
N GLN A 147 -8.05 16.46 21.88
CA GLN A 147 -7.46 17.08 20.70
C GLN A 147 -6.19 16.33 20.28
N ARG A 148 -5.28 16.05 21.23
CA ARG A 148 -4.08 15.24 20.96
C ARG A 148 -4.40 13.83 20.50
N MET A 149 -5.45 13.21 21.03
CA MET A 149 -5.93 11.91 20.56
C MET A 149 -6.28 11.95 19.07
N TYR A 150 -7.06 12.94 18.64
CA TYR A 150 -7.41 13.08 17.22
C TYR A 150 -6.19 13.38 16.33
N ASP A 151 -5.29 14.24 16.78
CA ASP A 151 -4.08 14.59 16.02
C ASP A 151 -3.17 13.36 15.86
N ALA A 152 -3.03 12.53 16.89
CA ALA A 152 -2.25 11.29 16.83
C ALA A 152 -2.89 10.24 15.89
N MET A 153 -4.22 10.11 15.90
CA MET A 153 -4.96 9.23 14.97
C MET A 153 -4.84 9.70 13.51
N LEU A 154 -4.98 11.00 13.25
CA LEU A 154 -4.84 11.55 11.89
C LEU A 154 -3.42 11.34 11.35
N THR A 155 -2.43 11.53 12.21
CA THR A 155 -1.02 11.32 11.86
C THR A 155 -0.75 9.86 11.52
N ASP A 156 -1.29 8.91 12.30
CA ASP A 156 -1.18 7.48 11.99
C ASP A 156 -1.84 7.12 10.65
N ILE A 157 -3.05 7.62 10.39
CA ILE A 157 -3.76 7.42 9.13
C ILE A 157 -2.97 8.01 7.95
N TYR A 158 -2.34 9.18 8.12
CA TYR A 158 -1.52 9.81 7.08
C TYR A 158 -0.32 8.93 6.71
N TYR A 159 0.44 8.46 7.69
CA TYR A 159 1.60 7.60 7.44
C TYR A 159 1.19 6.24 6.86
N LEU A 160 0.07 5.67 7.31
CA LEU A 160 -0.52 4.47 6.72
C LEU A 160 -0.85 4.69 5.23
N GLY A 161 -1.44 5.84 4.87
CA GLY A 161 -1.70 6.23 3.49
C GLY A 161 -0.42 6.38 2.64
N ALA A 162 0.62 6.98 3.20
CA ALA A 162 1.92 7.11 2.54
C ALA A 162 2.57 5.74 2.27
N GLU A 163 2.49 4.82 3.23
CA GLU A 163 3.03 3.46 3.08
C GLU A 163 2.25 2.66 2.01
N ILE A 164 0.92 2.76 2.00
CA ILE A 164 0.06 2.20 0.95
C ILE A 164 0.51 2.68 -0.45
N ALA A 165 0.73 4.00 -0.60
CA ALA A 165 1.17 4.57 -1.88
C ALA A 165 2.55 4.05 -2.30
N HIS A 166 3.48 3.96 -1.35
CA HIS A 166 4.82 3.42 -1.58
C HIS A 166 4.76 1.95 -2.04
N ARG A 167 4.10 1.06 -1.29
CA ARG A 167 3.96 -0.37 -1.64
C ARG A 167 3.31 -0.56 -3.02
N ASN A 168 2.29 0.24 -3.31
CA ASN A 168 1.60 0.21 -4.61
C ASN A 168 2.53 0.60 -5.77
N ARG A 169 3.51 1.48 -5.56
CA ARG A 169 4.50 1.84 -6.59
C ARG A 169 5.39 0.65 -6.96
N TYR A 170 5.91 -0.07 -5.96
CA TYR A 170 6.73 -1.28 -6.19
C TYR A 170 5.92 -2.36 -6.91
N LEU A 171 4.66 -2.54 -6.51
CA LEU A 171 3.78 -3.50 -7.14
C LEU A 171 3.52 -3.18 -8.62
N ARG A 172 3.32 -1.89 -8.96
CA ARG A 172 3.18 -1.45 -10.35
C ARG A 172 4.44 -1.70 -11.18
N ILE A 173 5.62 -1.44 -10.60
CA ILE A 173 6.90 -1.70 -11.27
C ILE A 173 7.07 -3.20 -11.53
N SER A 174 6.79 -4.04 -10.54
CA SER A 174 6.81 -5.50 -10.67
C SER A 174 5.93 -5.97 -11.84
N LEU A 175 4.67 -5.49 -11.89
CA LEU A 175 3.73 -5.84 -12.96
C LEU A 175 4.22 -5.41 -14.34
N LEU A 176 4.77 -4.20 -14.45
CA LEU A 176 5.28 -3.68 -15.72
C LEU A 176 6.47 -4.51 -16.22
N ILE A 177 7.42 -4.86 -15.35
CA ILE A 177 8.56 -5.71 -15.69
C ILE A 177 8.08 -7.10 -16.13
N PHE A 178 7.15 -7.71 -15.38
CA PHE A 178 6.59 -9.01 -15.75
C PHE A 178 5.91 -8.98 -17.12
N ALA A 179 5.07 -7.98 -17.35
CA ALA A 179 4.36 -7.82 -18.62
C ALA A 179 5.33 -7.65 -19.80
N ILE A 180 6.35 -6.79 -19.67
CA ILE A 180 7.37 -6.59 -20.71
C ILE A 180 8.12 -7.88 -21.00
N GLY A 181 8.57 -8.60 -19.97
CA GLY A 181 9.27 -9.88 -20.14
C GLY A 181 8.41 -10.93 -20.84
N MET A 182 7.13 -11.00 -20.48
CA MET A 182 6.18 -11.90 -21.10
C MET A 182 5.95 -11.56 -22.57
N THR A 183 5.77 -10.29 -22.91
CA THR A 183 5.57 -9.83 -24.30
C THR A 183 6.82 -10.09 -25.15
N ILE A 184 8.01 -9.77 -24.66
CA ILE A 184 9.28 -10.02 -25.40
C ILE A 184 9.47 -11.51 -25.64
N SER A 185 9.26 -12.34 -24.60
CA SER A 185 9.35 -13.80 -24.73
C SER A 185 8.35 -14.33 -25.76
N LEU A 186 7.12 -13.82 -25.78
CA LEU A 186 6.11 -14.23 -26.76
C LEU A 186 6.47 -13.78 -28.18
N ALA A 187 7.01 -12.57 -28.35
CA ALA A 187 7.43 -12.06 -29.65
C ALA A 187 8.60 -12.88 -30.23
N LEU A 188 9.62 -13.19 -29.41
CA LEU A 188 10.70 -14.13 -29.79
C LEU A 188 10.16 -15.53 -30.08
N GLY A 189 9.14 -15.92 -29.31
CA GLY A 189 8.16 -16.98 -29.57
C GLY A 189 7.82 -17.19 -31.04
N ILE A 190 7.10 -16.20 -31.51
CA ILE A 190 6.42 -16.21 -32.80
C ILE A 190 7.40 -15.91 -33.92
N GLY A 191 8.29 -14.93 -33.73
CA GLY A 191 9.25 -14.52 -34.75
C GLY A 191 10.17 -15.66 -35.20
N MET A 192 10.68 -16.45 -34.24
CA MET A 192 11.52 -17.61 -34.56
C MET A 192 10.73 -18.73 -35.25
N ARG A 193 9.45 -18.91 -34.90
CA ARG A 193 8.60 -19.91 -35.56
C ARG A 193 8.36 -19.54 -37.02
N ILE A 194 8.05 -18.28 -37.31
CA ILE A 194 7.83 -17.81 -38.67
C ILE A 194 9.09 -17.94 -39.53
N LEU A 195 10.27 -17.62 -38.97
CA LEU A 195 11.56 -17.69 -39.67
C LEU A 195 12.00 -19.13 -40.00
N TYR A 196 11.57 -20.10 -39.20
CA TYR A 196 11.90 -21.53 -39.41
C TYR A 196 10.88 -22.24 -40.32
N ASP A 197 9.67 -21.67 -40.46
CA ASP A 197 8.57 -22.20 -41.28
C ASP A 197 8.50 -21.52 -42.69
N SER A 198 9.49 -20.68 -43.04
CA SER A 198 9.68 -20.04 -44.36
C SER A 198 10.95 -20.55 -45.03
#